data_AF-Q1WBR6-F1
#
_entry.id   AF-Q1WBR6-F1
#
_cell.length_a   1.000
_cell.length_b   1.000
_cell.length_c   1.000
_cell.angle_alpha   90.00
_cell.angle_beta   90.00
_cell.angle_gamma   90.00
#
_symmetry.space_group_name_H-M   'P 1'
#
loop_
_entity.id
_entity.type
_entity.pdbx_description
1 polymer ?
#
loop_
_entity_poly.entity_id
_entity_poly.type
_entity_poly.pdbx_seq_one_letter_code
_entity_poly.pdbx_strand_id
1 'polypeptide(L)'
;NQGQNLYGLLNRCKTPMGSRKLLQWLKQPLLDLEAINGRHDIVQIFYEDENLCKELRTKCLRRIPDLERLSKKVQRNRASLQDCVVIYQFIQRLPEISDTLKNSLGDQKLISEKFIE
;
A
#
# COMPACT_ATOMS: atom_id res chain seq x y z
N ASN A 1 16.10 -19.11 -0.55
CA ASN A 1 17.05 -18.07 -0.09
C ASN A 1 16.38 -16.69 0.09
N GLN A 2 15.30 -16.58 0.86
CA GLN A 2 14.58 -15.30 1.03
C GLN A 2 15.29 -14.28 1.96
N GLY A 3 16.46 -14.60 2.51
CA GLY A 3 17.25 -13.71 3.39
C GLY A 3 18.63 -13.30 2.88
N GLN A 4 19.01 -13.65 1.65
CA GLN A 4 20.39 -13.46 1.15
C GLN A 4 20.58 -12.26 0.20
N ASN A 5 19.54 -11.48 -0.08
CA ASN A 5 19.64 -10.28 -0.92
C ASN A 5 18.83 -9.11 -0.38
N LEU A 6 19.13 -7.90 -0.86
CA LEU A 6 18.52 -6.65 -0.38
C LEU A 6 16.99 -6.66 -0.46
N TYR A 7 16.43 -7.23 -1.53
CA TYR A 7 14.99 -7.36 -1.67
C TYR A 7 14.38 -8.26 -0.58
N GLY A 8 15.00 -9.40 -0.28
CA GLY A 8 14.56 -10.28 0.80
C GLY A 8 14.64 -9.64 2.19
N LEU A 9 15.64 -8.78 2.40
CA LEU A 9 15.79 -8.02 3.65
C LEU A 9 14.67 -6.97 3.82
N LEU A 10 14.45 -6.15 2.79
CA LEU A 10 13.53 -5.00 2.84
C LEU A 10 12.07 -5.38 2.61
N ASN A 11 11.77 -6.44 1.84
CA ASN A 11 10.40 -6.75 1.51
C ASN A 11 9.64 -7.36 2.69
N ARG A 12 8.89 -6.49 3.38
CA ARG A 12 7.91 -6.84 4.42
C ARG A 12 6.49 -6.39 4.05
N CYS A 13 6.24 -6.11 2.77
CA CYS A 13 4.95 -5.67 2.26
C CYS A 13 3.87 -6.74 2.52
N LYS A 14 2.66 -6.30 2.84
CA LYS A 14 1.52 -7.19 3.13
C LYS A 14 0.64 -7.49 1.91
N THR A 15 0.84 -6.75 0.82
CA THR A 15 0.12 -6.93 -0.44
C THR A 15 1.06 -7.32 -1.58
N PRO A 16 0.59 -8.11 -2.55
CA PRO A 16 1.36 -8.43 -3.75
C PRO A 16 1.76 -7.17 -4.54
N MET A 17 0.84 -6.21 -4.68
CA MET A 17 1.10 -4.93 -5.35
C MET A 17 2.21 -4.13 -4.66
N GLY A 18 2.24 -4.11 -3.32
CA GLY A 18 3.31 -3.46 -2.55
C GLY A 18 4.67 -4.12 -2.77
N SER A 19 4.70 -5.46 -2.77
CA SER A 19 5.94 -6.22 -3.05
C SER A 19 6.48 -5.93 -4.46
N ARG A 20 5.59 -5.88 -5.46
CA ARG A 20 5.95 -5.51 -6.84
C ARG A 20 6.48 -4.08 -6.92
N LYS A 21 5.84 -3.13 -6.24
CA LYS A 21 6.27 -1.72 -6.20
C LYS A 21 7.64 -1.55 -5.54
N LEU A 22 7.90 -2.24 -4.43
CA LEU A 22 9.20 -2.22 -3.78
C LEU A 22 10.31 -2.79 -4.69
N LEU A 23 10.04 -3.91 -5.36
CA LEU A 23 10.99 -4.47 -6.32
C LEU A 23 11.27 -3.48 -7.47
N GLN A 24 10.24 -2.78 -7.95
CA GLN A 24 10.41 -1.74 -8.95
C GLN A 24 11.31 -0.61 -8.42
N TRP A 25 11.08 -0.11 -7.21
CA TRP A 25 11.90 0.94 -6.60
C TRP A 25 13.36 0.56 -6.42
N LEU A 26 13.64 -0.70 -6.06
CA LEU A 26 15.01 -1.20 -5.97
C LEU A 26 15.71 -1.27 -7.34
N LYS A 27 14.96 -1.60 -8.40
CA LYS A 27 15.48 -1.64 -9.78
C LYS A 27 15.58 -0.28 -10.44
N GLN A 28 14.78 0.69 -9.99
CA GLN A 28 14.64 2.02 -10.56
C GLN A 28 14.73 3.06 -9.44
N PRO A 29 15.95 3.33 -8.93
CA PRO A 29 16.17 4.41 -7.97
C PRO A 29 15.74 5.75 -8.56
N LEU A 30 15.26 6.65 -7.69
CA LEU A 30 14.94 8.01 -8.09
C LEU A 30 16.22 8.84 -8.22
N LEU A 31 16.19 9.82 -9.12
CA LEU A 31 17.23 10.84 -9.27
C LEU A 31 16.74 12.23 -8.89
N ASP A 32 15.41 12.40 -8.77
CA ASP A 32 14.78 13.65 -8.35
C ASP A 32 14.78 13.76 -6.82
N LEU A 33 15.38 14.84 -6.32
CA LEU A 33 15.53 15.09 -4.88
C LEU A 33 14.18 15.30 -4.19
N GLU A 34 13.24 15.99 -4.84
CA GLU A 34 11.93 16.26 -4.26
C GLU A 34 11.12 14.97 -4.10
N ALA A 35 11.12 14.10 -5.12
CA ALA A 35 10.50 12.79 -5.02
C ALA A 35 11.18 11.86 -4.00
N ILE A 36 12.50 11.96 -3.82
CA ILE A 36 13.22 11.22 -2.77
C ILE A 36 12.74 11.68 -1.38
N ASN A 37 12.79 12.99 -1.11
CA ASN A 37 12.38 13.55 0.17
C ASN A 37 10.91 13.24 0.47
N GLY A 38 10.02 13.36 -0.52
CA GLY A 38 8.62 12.99 -0.36
C GLY A 38 8.40 11.53 0.02
N ARG A 39 9.26 10.58 -0.42
CA ARG A 39 9.19 9.19 0.07
C ARG A 39 9.69 9.06 1.50
N HIS A 40 10.73 9.81 1.88
CA HIS A 40 11.25 9.81 3.24
C HIS A 40 10.26 10.41 4.23
N ASP A 41 9.55 11.47 3.86
CA ASP A 41 8.49 12.07 4.69
C ASP A 41 7.40 11.04 5.02
N ILE A 42 6.95 10.28 4.02
CA ILE A 42 5.96 9.21 4.24
C ILE A 42 6.49 8.13 5.19
N VAL A 43 7.77 7.75 5.03
CA VAL A 43 8.40 6.77 5.94
C VAL A 43 8.49 7.32 7.36
N GLN A 44 8.84 8.59 7.52
CA GLN A 44 8.95 9.26 8.80
C GLN A 44 7.62 9.24 9.55
N ILE A 45 6.51 9.54 8.87
CA ILE A 45 5.16 9.51 9.46
C ILE A 45 4.84 8.13 10.07
N PHE A 46 5.10 7.05 9.32
CA PHE A 46 4.86 5.69 9.83
C PHE A 46 5.91 5.20 10.84
N TYR A 47 7.06 5.86 10.91
CA TYR A 47 8.08 5.58 11.90
C TYR A 47 7.76 6.25 13.25
N GLU A 48 7.25 7.48 13.22
CA GLU A 48 6.84 8.24 14.41
C GLU A 48 5.57 7.67 15.06
N ASP A 49 4.62 7.18 14.27
CA ASP A 49 3.44 6.47 14.79
C ASP A 49 3.51 4.95 14.53
N GLU A 50 4.19 4.25 15.45
CA GLU A 50 4.32 2.79 15.40
C GLU A 50 2.96 2.09 15.50
N ASN A 51 1.99 2.67 16.24
CA ASN A 51 0.66 2.09 16.41
C ASN A 51 -0.12 2.13 15.09
N LEU A 52 -0.12 3.27 14.40
CA LEU A 52 -0.69 3.40 13.05
C LEU A 52 -0.08 2.36 12.10
N CYS A 53 1.26 2.30 12.06
CA CYS A 53 1.97 1.38 11.18
C CYS A 53 1.62 -0.08 11.46
N LYS A 54 1.54 -0.47 12.74
CA LYS A 54 1.16 -1.81 13.17
C LYS A 54 -0.29 -2.14 12.82
N GLU A 55 -1.22 -1.21 13.07
CA GLU A 55 -2.64 -1.39 12.79
C GLU A 55 -2.88 -1.57 11.29
N LEU A 56 -2.32 -0.69 10.45
CA LEU A 56 -2.42 -0.79 9.00
C LEU A 56 -1.83 -2.12 8.49
N ARG A 57 -0.66 -2.53 8.97
CA ARG A 57 -0.02 -3.78 8.52
C ARG A 57 -0.79 -5.03 8.93
N THR A 58 -1.39 -5.05 10.13
CA THR A 58 -1.99 -6.26 10.70
C THR A 58 -3.46 -6.41 10.37
N LYS A 59 -4.23 -5.32 10.46
CA LYS A 59 -5.69 -5.33 10.26
C LYS A 59 -6.09 -5.00 8.83
N CYS A 60 -5.53 -3.92 8.28
CA CYS A 60 -5.97 -3.36 7.00
C CYS A 60 -5.32 -4.06 5.79
N LEU A 61 -4.01 -3.88 5.60
CA LEU A 61 -3.30 -4.26 4.37
C LEU A 61 -3.32 -5.76 4.09
N ARG A 62 -3.36 -6.60 5.13
CA ARG A 62 -3.39 -8.07 4.99
C ARG A 62 -4.67 -8.58 4.31
N ARG A 63 -5.75 -7.79 4.35
CA ARG A 63 -7.06 -8.12 3.78
C ARG A 63 -7.25 -7.56 2.37
N ILE A 64 -6.30 -6.80 1.85
CA ILE A 64 -6.37 -6.22 0.51
C ILE A 64 -6.04 -7.31 -0.52
N PRO A 65 -6.96 -7.62 -1.45
CA PRO A 65 -6.69 -8.59 -2.51
C PRO A 65 -5.70 -8.02 -3.54
N ASP A 66 -5.24 -8.84 -4.48
CA ASP A 66 -4.43 -8.36 -5.60
C ASP A 66 -5.29 -7.54 -6.59
N LEU A 67 -5.45 -6.25 -6.31
CA LEU A 67 -6.28 -5.33 -7.09
C LEU A 67 -5.81 -5.19 -8.54
N GLU A 68 -4.51 -5.24 -8.78
CA GLU A 68 -3.95 -5.16 -10.13
C GLU A 68 -4.39 -6.37 -10.98
N ARG A 69 -4.36 -7.57 -10.37
CA ARG A 69 -4.83 -8.80 -11.03
C ARG A 69 -6.33 -8.79 -11.26
N LEU A 70 -7.11 -8.33 -10.28
CA LEU A 70 -8.57 -8.22 -10.39
C LEU A 70 -8.97 -7.22 -11.48
N SER A 71 -8.35 -6.04 -11.49
CA SER A 71 -8.59 -5.01 -12.52
C SER A 71 -8.32 -5.54 -13.93
N LYS A 72 -7.20 -6.24 -14.14
CA LYS A 72 -6.88 -6.89 -15.43
C LYS A 72 -7.90 -7.94 -15.86
N LYS A 73 -8.50 -8.70 -14.92
CA LYS A 73 -9.55 -9.67 -15.23
C LYS A 73 -10.84 -8.99 -15.68
N VAL A 74 -11.25 -7.94 -14.96
CA VAL A 74 -12.44 -7.15 -15.27
C VAL A 74 -12.30 -6.50 -16.65
N GLN A 75 -11.18 -5.82 -16.92
CA GLN A 75 -10.91 -5.21 -18.23
C GLN A 75 -10.96 -6.19 -19.40
N ARG A 76 -10.61 -7.47 -19.15
CA ARG A 76 -10.62 -8.53 -20.16
C ARG A 76 -11.94 -9.28 -20.26
N ASN A 77 -12.98 -8.86 -19.53
CA ASN A 77 -14.27 -9.55 -19.41
C ASN A 77 -14.12 -11.03 -18.99
N ARG A 78 -13.13 -11.31 -18.12
CA ARG A 78 -12.86 -12.65 -17.57
C ARG A 78 -13.01 -12.72 -16.04
N ALA A 79 -13.69 -11.74 -15.45
CA ALA A 79 -13.99 -11.76 -14.03
C ALA A 79 -15.10 -12.78 -13.73
N SER A 80 -14.91 -13.62 -12.72
CA SER A 80 -15.95 -14.52 -12.23
C SER A 80 -16.80 -13.85 -11.15
N LEU A 81 -17.94 -14.44 -10.79
CA LEU A 81 -18.75 -13.99 -9.65
C LEU A 81 -17.94 -13.92 -8.36
N GLN A 82 -17.02 -14.86 -8.16
CA GLN A 82 -16.12 -14.87 -7.00
C GLN A 82 -15.20 -13.64 -6.99
N ASP A 83 -14.70 -13.21 -8.15
CA ASP A 83 -13.90 -11.97 -8.25
C ASP A 83 -14.75 -10.75 -7.85
N CYS A 84 -16.03 -10.69 -8.26
CA CYS A 84 -16.95 -9.63 -7.85
C CYS A 84 -17.19 -9.61 -6.33
N VAL A 85 -17.37 -10.78 -5.70
CA VAL A 85 -17.54 -10.88 -4.24
C VAL A 85 -16.28 -10.40 -3.50
N VAL A 86 -15.09 -10.75 -3.99
CA VAL A 86 -13.82 -10.29 -3.41
C VAL A 86 -13.70 -8.76 -3.51
N ILE A 87 -14.05 -8.17 -4.65
CA ILE A 87 -14.06 -6.73 -4.85
C ILE A 87 -15.04 -6.07 -3.87
N TYR A 88 -16.26 -6.59 -3.77
CA TYR A 88 -17.28 -6.10 -2.85
C TYR A 88 -16.79 -6.11 -1.39
N GLN A 89 -16.25 -7.23 -0.92
CA GLN A 89 -15.70 -7.35 0.44
C GLN A 89 -14.52 -6.41 0.69
N PHE A 90 -13.74 -6.10 -0.33
CA PHE A 90 -12.68 -5.10 -0.24
C PHE A 90 -13.25 -3.69 -0.10
N ILE A 91 -14.24 -3.32 -0.94
CA ILE A 91 -14.89 -2.00 -0.89
C ILE A 91 -15.52 -1.75 0.47
N GLN A 92 -16.17 -2.75 1.07
CA GLN A 92 -16.75 -2.62 2.41
C GLN A 92 -15.73 -2.30 3.51
N ARG A 93 -14.44 -2.59 3.28
CA ARG A 93 -13.35 -2.34 4.24
C ARG A 93 -12.61 -1.03 3.98
N LEU A 94 -12.82 -0.39 2.83
CA LEU A 94 -12.17 0.90 2.53
C LEU A 94 -12.44 1.98 3.59
N PRO A 95 -13.65 2.11 4.18
CA PRO A 95 -13.89 3.08 5.24
C PRO A 95 -12.99 2.87 6.46
N GLU A 96 -12.83 1.61 6.91
CA GLU A 96 -11.95 1.26 8.04
C GLU A 96 -10.52 1.75 7.79
N ILE A 97 -9.99 1.54 6.58
CA ILE A 97 -8.63 1.96 6.19
C ILE A 97 -8.53 3.50 6.19
N SER A 98 -9.53 4.17 5.61
CA SER A 98 -9.60 5.63 5.58
C SER A 98 -9.64 6.22 6.98
N ASP A 99 -10.45 5.65 7.87
CA ASP A 99 -10.63 6.16 9.23
C ASP A 99 -9.36 5.95 10.07
N THR A 100 -8.72 4.79 9.97
CA THR A 100 -7.40 4.55 10.60
C THR A 100 -6.36 5.57 10.15
N LEU A 101 -6.32 5.90 8.86
CA LEU A 101 -5.41 6.91 8.33
C LEU A 101 -5.76 8.30 8.86
N LYS A 102 -7.02 8.73 8.79
CA LYS A 102 -7.46 10.06 9.23
C LYS A 102 -7.22 10.31 10.72
N ASN A 103 -7.46 9.31 11.56
CA ASN A 103 -7.34 9.45 13.02
C ASN A 103 -5.90 9.68 13.50
N SER A 104 -4.91 9.19 12.76
CA SER A 104 -3.49 9.36 13.10
C SER A 104 -2.82 10.51 12.34
N LEU A 105 -3.26 10.78 11.10
CA LEU A 105 -2.66 11.80 10.21
C LEU A 105 -3.19 13.23 10.41
N GLY A 106 -3.83 13.54 11.55
CA GLY A 106 -4.46 14.85 11.80
C GLY A 106 -3.65 16.04 11.25
N ASP A 107 -4.28 16.83 10.38
CA ASP A 107 -3.75 18.01 9.67
C ASP A 107 -2.40 17.87 8.93
N GLN A 108 -1.83 16.68 8.80
CA GLN A 108 -0.65 16.45 7.97
C GLN A 108 -1.04 16.50 6.49
N LYS A 109 -1.10 17.72 5.95
CA LYS A 109 -1.43 18.08 4.55
C LYS A 109 -0.72 17.22 3.51
N LEU A 110 0.45 16.68 3.82
CA LEU A 110 1.31 15.96 2.89
C LEU A 110 0.67 14.69 2.30
N ILE A 111 -0.15 13.95 3.05
CA ILE A 111 -0.81 12.74 2.53
C ILE A 111 -2.13 13.10 1.84
N SER A 112 -2.88 14.07 2.36
CA SER A 112 -4.14 14.50 1.73
C SER A 112 -3.91 15.16 0.37
N GLU A 113 -2.89 16.03 0.24
CA GLU A 113 -2.59 16.74 -1.01
C GLU A 113 -1.96 15.83 -2.09
N LYS A 114 -1.26 14.75 -1.71
CA LYS A 114 -0.57 13.87 -2.68
C LYS A 114 -1.32 12.58 -3.03
N PHE A 115 -2.28 12.12 -2.21
CA PHE A 115 -2.85 10.76 -2.34
C PHE A 115 -4.37 10.63 -2.18
N ILE A 116 -5.11 11.68 -1.79
CA ILE A 116 -6.56 11.60 -1.52
C ILE A 116 -7.42 12.40 -2.54
N GLU A 117 -6.81 13.18 -3.44
CA GLU A 117 -7.51 13.76 -4.60
C GLU A 117 -7.62 12.80 -5.80
#